data_AF-A0A7S6MKC0-F1
#
_entry.id   AF-A0A7S6MKC0-F1
#
_cell.length_a   1.000
_cell.length_b   1.000
_cell.length_c   1.000
_cell.angle_alpha   90.00
_cell.angle_beta   90.00
_cell.angle_gamma   90.00
#
_symmetry.space_group_name_H-M   'P 1'
#
loop_
_entity.id
_entity.type
_entity.pdbx_description
1 polymer ?
#
loop_
_entity_poly.entity_id
_entity_poly.type
_entity_poly.pdbx_seq_one_letter_code
_entity_poly.pdbx_strand_id
1 'polypeptide(L)'
;MTTLTSTSTFELSKANFFTLLERRINEKGDFPALSKSIQNLRQFIHDEERNIAGIANAILSDFTLTQKIIKLANSGLYVEADREITTISHAVAVLGLDTITSIALNVRTIDTPAAAKTESSAVCAELEKAILASDIAKSIVSKSNVANGEEAVVCTQLHHLGRLILVFYFPEEWSRIQQLSGGDHGRENSAALEIIGMTIDEISNDIARNWQLPEKISGTVTDPSPLSHINGLGSAGWVKMMAGFSRRMAALLVKNISPQSLKNFISHHSEALLIPHEVIWRSIESIQNKTGKSAAHFDVEKADDVWDKPRKRIAVGLLELSIALGRGIDFKSALNIALETIHDSMRFNRVIVFFRDGEEFKAGLYFGNLNPEKMADLYFSRQYTADVFHLSLTQKADVFIQDVTLSRETTIPIWFRKTLPDANAFILLPLVFNNSTIGIIYADWRAGQTRVIKPREFSSLVMLRDYLMKALMK
;
A
#
# COMPACT_ATOMS: atom_id res chain seq x y z
N MET A 1 -40.73 38.15 13.56
CA MET A 1 -40.38 38.33 12.14
C MET A 1 -39.16 39.22 12.09
N THR A 2 -37.98 38.63 11.99
CA THR A 2 -36.73 39.35 11.80
C THR A 2 -36.11 38.77 10.54
N THR A 3 -36.22 39.55 9.48
CA THR A 3 -35.74 39.27 8.12
C THR A 3 -34.23 39.22 8.11
N LEU A 4 -33.67 38.02 7.95
CA LEU A 4 -32.30 37.81 7.46
C LEU A 4 -32.40 37.51 5.96
N THR A 5 -32.42 38.55 5.16
CA THR A 5 -32.24 38.46 3.71
C THR A 5 -30.99 39.22 3.30
N SER A 6 -30.25 38.55 2.43
CA SER A 6 -29.18 39.02 1.54
C SER A 6 -27.88 39.48 2.18
N THR A 7 -26.92 38.57 2.23
CA THR A 7 -25.49 38.91 2.19
C THR A 7 -24.92 38.44 0.85
N SER A 8 -24.91 39.41 -0.09
CA SER A 8 -23.86 39.72 -1.07
C SER A 8 -23.14 38.59 -1.83
N THR A 9 -23.35 38.58 -3.14
CA THR A 9 -22.34 38.33 -4.18
C THR A 9 -21.03 39.06 -3.84
N PHE A 10 -19.97 38.32 -3.49
CA PHE A 10 -18.61 38.86 -3.42
C PHE A 10 -17.69 37.90 -4.18
N GLU A 11 -17.04 38.42 -5.21
CA GLU A 11 -15.76 37.90 -5.64
C GLU A 11 -14.81 38.01 -4.45
N LEU A 12 -14.48 36.89 -3.80
CA LEU A 12 -13.42 36.87 -2.80
C LEU A 12 -12.11 37.10 -3.54
N SER A 13 -11.38 38.17 -3.21
CA SER A 13 -9.98 38.25 -3.65
C SER A 13 -9.22 37.04 -3.11
N LYS A 14 -8.22 36.55 -3.84
CA LYS A 14 -7.39 35.40 -3.45
C LYS A 14 -6.89 35.51 -2.00
N ALA A 15 -6.42 36.69 -1.60
CA ALA A 15 -5.96 36.94 -0.24
C ALA A 15 -7.11 36.81 0.79
N ASN A 16 -8.27 37.41 0.51
CA ASN A 16 -9.44 37.33 1.40
C ASN A 16 -9.93 35.88 1.56
N PHE A 17 -9.88 35.07 0.49
CA PHE A 17 -10.23 33.66 0.56
C PHE A 17 -9.36 32.88 1.55
N PHE A 18 -8.03 33.01 1.46
CA PHE A 18 -7.13 32.27 2.35
C PHE A 18 -7.19 32.75 3.80
N THR A 19 -7.31 34.06 4.03
CA THR A 19 -7.53 34.59 5.39
C THR A 19 -8.84 34.05 6.00
N LEU A 20 -9.91 33.98 5.21
CA LEU A 20 -11.17 33.40 5.66
C LEU A 20 -11.07 31.89 5.89
N LEU A 21 -10.38 31.16 5.03
CA LEU A 21 -10.13 29.73 5.18
C LEU A 21 -9.36 29.45 6.48
N GLU A 22 -8.28 30.16 6.75
CA GLU A 22 -7.51 30.01 8.00
C GLU A 22 -8.37 30.25 9.24
N ARG A 23 -9.19 31.31 9.22
CA ARG A 23 -10.15 31.56 10.29
C ARG A 23 -11.12 30.40 10.48
N ARG A 24 -11.71 29.88 9.39
CA ARG A 24 -12.67 28.76 9.44
C ARG A 24 -11.99 27.45 9.88
N ILE A 25 -10.73 27.20 9.51
CA ILE A 25 -9.93 26.07 10.02
C ILE A 25 -9.77 26.18 11.54
N ASN A 26 -9.43 27.37 12.04
CA ASN A 26 -9.24 27.61 13.47
C ASN A 26 -10.55 27.48 14.28
N GLU A 27 -11.68 27.90 13.71
CA GLU A 27 -12.99 27.83 14.36
C GLU A 27 -13.62 26.42 14.29
N LYS A 28 -13.58 25.77 13.12
CA LYS A 28 -14.27 24.50 12.86
C LYS A 28 -13.40 23.28 13.14
N GLY A 29 -12.07 23.45 13.14
CA GLY A 29 -11.09 22.37 13.26
C GLY A 29 -10.88 21.62 11.95
N ASP A 30 -9.98 20.64 11.97
CA ASP A 30 -9.64 19.81 10.81
C ASP A 30 -10.83 18.96 10.30
N PHE A 31 -10.65 18.39 9.11
CA PHE A 31 -11.58 17.42 8.55
C PHE A 31 -11.85 16.27 9.54
N PRO A 32 -13.08 15.74 9.58
CA PRO A 32 -13.35 14.54 10.34
C PRO A 32 -12.78 13.30 9.62
N ALA A 33 -12.33 12.31 10.39
CA ALA A 33 -12.05 10.96 9.89
C ALA A 33 -13.33 10.12 9.89
N LEU A 34 -13.42 9.10 9.05
CA LEU A 34 -14.56 8.18 9.11
C LEU A 34 -14.44 7.29 10.34
N SER A 35 -15.53 7.18 11.11
CA SER A 35 -15.55 6.34 12.32
C SER A 35 -15.13 4.89 12.05
N LYS A 36 -15.53 4.33 10.90
CA LYS A 36 -15.15 2.98 10.47
C LYS A 36 -13.63 2.83 10.29
N SER A 37 -12.97 3.84 9.74
CA SER A 37 -11.52 3.81 9.51
C SER A 37 -10.76 3.83 10.84
N ILE A 38 -11.24 4.61 11.82
CA ILE A 38 -10.67 4.63 13.17
C ILE A 38 -10.89 3.30 13.90
N GLN A 39 -12.07 2.68 13.77
CA GLN A 39 -12.33 1.36 14.34
C GLN A 39 -11.40 0.30 13.73
N ASN A 40 -11.23 0.29 12.42
CA ASN A 40 -10.31 -0.62 11.73
C ASN A 40 -8.87 -0.40 12.21
N LEU A 41 -8.43 0.85 12.32
CA LEU A 41 -7.09 1.17 12.79
C LEU A 41 -6.86 0.74 14.25
N ARG A 42 -7.86 0.89 15.13
CA ARG A 42 -7.78 0.44 16.52
C ARG A 42 -7.52 -1.06 16.64
N GLN A 43 -8.08 -1.87 15.75
CA GLN A 43 -7.84 -3.32 15.72
C GLN A 43 -6.36 -3.67 15.52
N PHE A 44 -5.61 -2.85 14.76
CA PHE A 44 -4.18 -3.07 14.52
C PHE A 44 -3.28 -2.44 15.58
N ILE A 45 -3.72 -1.37 16.24
CA ILE A 45 -2.94 -0.70 17.30
C ILE A 45 -2.83 -1.59 18.55
N HIS A 46 -3.85 -2.42 18.83
CA HIS A 46 -3.90 -3.29 20.01
C HIS A 46 -3.34 -4.70 19.75
N ASP A 47 -2.85 -4.96 18.53
CA ASP A 47 -2.23 -6.23 18.16
C ASP A 47 -0.76 -6.25 18.65
N GLU A 48 -0.39 -7.27 19.45
CA GLU A 48 0.94 -7.40 20.07
C GLU A 48 2.07 -7.48 19.03
N GLU A 49 1.78 -7.94 17.81
CA GLU A 49 2.74 -8.03 16.71
C GLU A 49 2.92 -6.73 15.90
N ARG A 50 2.21 -5.63 16.25
CA ARG A 50 2.35 -4.27 15.68
C ARG A 50 2.52 -4.25 14.15
N ASN A 51 1.53 -4.78 13.42
CA ASN A 51 1.56 -4.88 11.96
C ASN A 51 1.56 -3.50 11.26
N ILE A 52 2.76 -2.96 10.97
CA ILE A 52 2.97 -1.68 10.28
C ILE A 52 2.22 -1.61 8.94
N ALA A 53 2.21 -2.70 8.16
CA ALA A 53 1.50 -2.76 6.89
C ALA A 53 -0.02 -2.69 7.08
N GLY A 54 -0.55 -3.33 8.12
CA GLY A 54 -1.96 -3.23 8.50
C GLY A 54 -2.36 -1.82 8.93
N ILE A 55 -1.52 -1.17 9.73
CA ILE A 55 -1.68 0.22 10.17
C ILE A 55 -1.63 1.18 8.98
N ALA A 56 -0.60 1.08 8.13
CA ALA A 56 -0.47 1.90 6.93
C ALA A 56 -1.68 1.72 6.01
N ASN A 57 -2.15 0.48 5.83
CA ASN A 57 -3.33 0.17 5.05
C ASN A 57 -4.62 0.76 5.64
N ALA A 58 -4.78 0.73 6.96
CA ALA A 58 -5.93 1.33 7.64
C ALA A 58 -5.91 2.86 7.56
N ILE A 59 -4.74 3.48 7.64
CA ILE A 59 -4.55 4.92 7.43
C ILE A 59 -4.88 5.30 5.99
N LEU A 60 -4.35 4.58 4.99
CA LEU A 60 -4.62 4.79 3.57
C LEU A 60 -6.09 4.59 3.19
N SER A 61 -6.90 4.01 4.06
CA SER A 61 -8.36 3.92 3.90
C SER A 61 -9.11 5.15 4.44
N ASP A 62 -8.40 6.19 4.89
CA ASP A 62 -8.99 7.44 5.38
C ASP A 62 -8.21 8.65 4.87
N PHE A 63 -8.92 9.60 4.26
CA PHE A 63 -8.32 10.82 3.74
C PHE A 63 -7.70 11.67 4.86
N THR A 64 -8.42 11.87 5.96
CA THR A 64 -8.04 12.79 7.03
C THR A 64 -6.78 12.29 7.75
N LEU A 65 -6.73 11.00 8.06
CA LEU A 65 -5.53 10.40 8.65
C LEU A 65 -4.33 10.49 7.71
N THR A 66 -4.51 10.11 6.44
CA THR A 66 -3.43 10.15 5.43
C THR A 66 -2.86 11.56 5.32
N GLN A 67 -3.74 12.56 5.16
CA GLN A 67 -3.34 13.96 5.05
C GLN A 67 -2.58 14.45 6.29
N LYS A 68 -3.10 14.18 7.50
CA LYS A 68 -2.46 14.61 8.75
C LYS A 68 -1.08 13.99 8.94
N ILE A 69 -0.96 12.70 8.63
CA ILE A 69 0.28 11.93 8.81
C ILE A 69 1.34 12.38 7.81
N ILE A 70 0.98 12.54 6.54
CA ILE A 70 1.90 13.08 5.52
C ILE A 70 2.33 14.50 5.88
N LYS A 71 1.40 15.36 6.30
CA LYS A 71 1.73 16.74 6.71
C LYS A 71 2.69 16.76 7.90
N LEU A 72 2.45 15.93 8.92
CA LEU A 72 3.32 15.86 10.09
C LEU A 72 4.71 15.30 9.74
N ALA A 73 4.76 14.22 8.96
CA ALA A 73 6.01 13.60 8.53
C ALA A 73 6.89 14.55 7.71
N ASN A 74 6.26 15.50 6.99
CA ASN A 74 6.97 16.53 6.23
C ASN A 74 7.16 17.86 6.99
N SER A 75 6.88 17.90 8.30
CA SER A 75 7.17 19.09 9.11
C SER A 75 8.67 19.21 9.40
N GLY A 76 9.14 20.43 9.67
CA GLY A 76 10.57 20.73 9.89
C GLY A 76 11.24 19.98 11.06
N LEU A 77 10.47 19.26 11.89
CA LEU A 77 11.00 18.39 12.94
C LEU A 77 11.49 17.03 12.40
N TYR A 78 10.90 16.53 11.31
CA TYR A 78 11.09 15.17 10.80
C TYR A 78 11.76 15.09 9.43
N VAL A 79 11.76 16.19 8.66
CA VAL A 79 12.36 16.22 7.32
C VAL A 79 13.87 16.44 7.40
N GLU A 80 14.62 15.52 6.81
CA GLU A 80 16.02 15.74 6.43
C GLU A 80 16.06 16.46 5.08
N ALA A 81 17.00 17.40 4.90
CA ALA A 81 16.99 18.42 3.82
C ALA A 81 16.81 17.92 2.38
N ASP A 82 17.03 16.64 2.07
CA ASP A 82 16.96 16.05 0.72
C ASP A 82 15.98 14.86 0.58
N ARG A 83 15.10 14.59 1.56
CA ARG A 83 14.14 13.46 1.46
C ARG A 83 12.70 13.84 1.83
N GLU A 84 11.88 14.03 0.82
CA GLU A 84 10.42 14.15 0.97
C GLU A 84 9.77 12.79 1.32
N ILE A 85 8.78 12.81 2.23
CA ILE A 85 8.03 11.61 2.65
C ILE A 85 6.68 11.58 1.92
N THR A 86 6.55 10.73 0.90
CA THR A 86 5.34 10.66 0.05
C THR A 86 4.47 9.41 0.29
N THR A 87 4.87 8.52 1.20
CA THR A 87 4.13 7.28 1.53
C THR A 87 3.84 7.18 3.02
N ILE A 88 2.73 6.52 3.37
CA ILE A 88 2.34 6.28 4.76
C ILE A 88 3.25 5.26 5.43
N SER A 89 3.69 4.21 4.74
CA SER A 89 4.65 3.24 5.27
C SER A 89 5.96 3.92 5.68
N HIS A 90 6.45 4.89 4.89
CA HIS A 90 7.62 5.69 5.24
C HIS A 90 7.32 6.66 6.40
N ALA A 91 6.16 7.33 6.39
CA ALA A 91 5.74 8.21 7.47
C ALA A 91 5.61 7.48 8.82
N VAL A 92 5.05 6.27 8.84
CA VAL A 92 4.95 5.44 10.05
C VAL A 92 6.34 5.07 10.57
N ALA A 93 7.29 4.77 9.68
CA ALA A 93 8.67 4.46 10.06
C ALA A 93 9.43 5.66 10.65
N VAL A 94 9.14 6.88 10.21
CA VAL A 94 9.79 8.11 10.68
C VAL A 94 9.13 8.66 11.94
N LEU A 95 7.79 8.73 11.96
CA LEU A 95 7.02 9.30 13.08
C LEU A 95 6.93 8.35 14.29
N GLY A 96 7.02 7.04 14.04
CA GLY A 96 6.80 6.00 15.04
C GLY A 96 5.31 5.77 15.34
N LEU A 97 5.02 4.57 15.84
CA LEU A 97 3.65 4.11 16.05
C LEU A 97 2.88 4.88 17.13
N ASP A 98 3.56 5.34 18.18
CA ASP A 98 2.92 6.08 19.27
C ASP A 98 2.37 7.42 18.77
N THR A 99 3.12 8.12 17.91
CA THR A 99 2.69 9.35 17.25
C THR A 99 1.47 9.11 16.36
N ILE A 100 1.51 8.06 15.54
CA ILE A 100 0.40 7.66 14.66
C ILE A 100 -0.86 7.34 15.46
N THR A 101 -0.70 6.56 16.55
CA THR A 101 -1.78 6.20 17.47
C THR A 101 -2.37 7.45 18.12
N SER A 102 -1.53 8.37 18.59
CA SER A 102 -1.99 9.63 19.18
C SER A 102 -2.80 10.46 18.19
N ILE A 103 -2.35 10.59 16.94
CA ILE A 103 -3.12 11.30 15.89
C ILE A 103 -4.47 10.63 15.65
N ALA A 104 -4.48 9.30 15.52
CA ALA A 104 -5.69 8.53 15.25
C ALA A 104 -6.70 8.56 16.40
N LEU A 105 -6.26 8.61 17.66
CA LEU A 105 -7.15 8.67 18.81
C LEU A 105 -7.73 10.06 19.06
N ASN A 106 -7.04 11.11 18.62
CA ASN A 106 -7.44 12.50 18.83
C ASN A 106 -8.15 13.14 17.62
N VAL A 107 -8.29 12.42 16.49
CA VAL A 107 -9.03 12.95 15.34
C VAL A 107 -10.53 12.89 15.59
N ARG A 108 -11.24 13.96 15.21
CA ARG A 108 -12.71 13.98 15.25
C ARG A 108 -13.24 12.99 14.23
N THR A 109 -14.29 12.24 14.58
CA THR A 109 -14.90 11.27 13.67
C THR A 109 -16.26 11.74 13.17
N ILE A 110 -16.63 11.24 12.00
CA ILE A 110 -17.96 11.38 11.40
C ILE A 110 -18.47 10.00 11.01
N ASP A 111 -19.73 9.73 11.31
CA ASP A 111 -20.41 8.51 10.89
C ASP A 111 -21.00 8.72 9.49
N THR A 112 -20.95 7.67 8.66
CA THR A 112 -21.69 7.62 7.40
C THR A 112 -23.20 7.58 7.71
N PRO A 113 -23.98 8.64 7.45
CA PRO A 113 -25.41 8.60 7.72
C PRO A 113 -26.11 7.83 6.61
N ALA A 114 -26.89 6.81 6.96
CA ALA A 114 -27.67 6.03 5.99
C ALA A 114 -28.78 6.83 5.27
N ALA A 115 -29.16 8.04 5.74
CA ALA A 115 -30.32 8.76 5.20
C ALA A 115 -30.44 10.27 5.52
N ALA A 116 -29.38 11.01 5.90
CA ALA A 116 -29.54 12.42 6.31
C ALA A 116 -29.24 13.42 5.17
N LYS A 117 -30.13 14.40 4.96
CA LYS A 117 -29.94 15.60 4.10
C LYS A 117 -29.38 16.77 4.91
N THR A 118 -28.16 16.64 5.42
CA THR A 118 -27.47 17.68 6.21
C THR A 118 -26.10 18.00 5.60
N GLU A 119 -25.46 19.10 5.98
CA GLU A 119 -24.08 19.43 5.56
C GLU A 119 -23.09 18.28 5.81
N SER A 120 -23.30 17.53 6.90
CA SER A 120 -22.61 16.29 7.27
C SER A 120 -22.62 15.24 6.13
N SER A 121 -23.70 15.19 5.36
CA SER A 121 -23.91 14.25 4.25
C SER A 121 -23.05 14.56 3.03
N ALA A 122 -22.89 15.84 2.70
CA ALA A 122 -22.07 16.26 1.56
C ALA A 122 -20.58 15.99 1.81
N VAL A 123 -20.12 16.23 3.04
CA VAL A 123 -18.74 15.94 3.49
C VAL A 123 -18.49 14.43 3.45
N CYS A 124 -19.37 13.63 4.03
CA CYS A 124 -19.26 12.16 3.97
C CYS A 124 -19.24 11.65 2.53
N ALA A 125 -20.11 12.16 1.66
CA ALA A 125 -20.16 11.74 0.26
C ALA A 125 -18.87 12.07 -0.50
N GLU A 126 -18.23 13.21 -0.25
CA GLU A 126 -16.95 13.53 -0.89
C GLU A 126 -15.78 12.73 -0.31
N LEU A 127 -15.77 12.46 1.00
CA LEU A 127 -14.80 11.56 1.63
C LEU A 127 -14.92 10.12 1.07
N GLU A 128 -16.14 9.62 0.89
CA GLU A 128 -16.38 8.31 0.29
C GLU A 128 -15.93 8.23 -1.16
N LYS A 129 -16.13 9.28 -1.95
CA LYS A 129 -15.55 9.35 -3.31
C LYS A 129 -14.03 9.31 -3.29
N ALA A 130 -13.39 10.04 -2.35
CA ALA A 130 -11.94 10.02 -2.22
C ALA A 130 -11.42 8.62 -1.87
N ILE A 131 -12.11 7.90 -0.98
CA ILE A 131 -11.78 6.51 -0.63
C ILE A 131 -12.01 5.57 -1.81
N LEU A 132 -13.14 5.70 -2.52
CA LEU A 132 -13.42 4.89 -3.71
C LEU A 132 -12.35 5.11 -4.80
N ALA A 133 -11.94 6.36 -5.03
CA ALA A 133 -10.85 6.68 -5.95
C ALA A 133 -9.54 6.02 -5.52
N SER A 134 -9.26 6.02 -4.22
CA SER A 134 -8.08 5.37 -3.63
C SER A 134 -8.10 3.85 -3.80
N ASP A 135 -9.25 3.23 -3.58
CA ASP A 135 -9.45 1.79 -3.80
C ASP A 135 -9.30 1.40 -5.27
N ILE A 136 -9.76 2.26 -6.20
CA ILE A 136 -9.54 2.10 -7.63
C ILE A 136 -8.04 2.12 -7.93
N ALA A 137 -7.33 3.17 -7.51
CA ALA A 137 -5.88 3.30 -7.73
C ALA A 137 -5.13 2.10 -7.15
N LYS A 138 -5.45 1.72 -5.92
CA LYS A 138 -4.83 0.58 -5.22
C LYS A 138 -5.11 -0.76 -5.90
N SER A 139 -6.35 -1.01 -6.33
CA SER A 139 -6.74 -2.22 -7.06
C SER A 139 -5.98 -2.33 -8.38
N ILE A 140 -5.88 -1.23 -9.13
CA ILE A 140 -5.14 -1.16 -10.38
C ILE A 140 -3.64 -1.40 -10.13
N VAL A 141 -3.04 -0.68 -9.17
CA VAL A 141 -1.61 -0.85 -8.88
C VAL A 141 -1.31 -2.27 -8.43
N SER A 142 -2.10 -2.85 -7.53
CA SER A 142 -1.87 -4.23 -7.04
C SER A 142 -1.91 -5.30 -8.15
N LYS A 143 -2.57 -5.01 -9.27
CA LYS A 143 -2.71 -5.89 -10.44
C LYS A 143 -1.80 -5.49 -11.60
N SER A 144 -0.99 -4.45 -11.42
CA SER A 144 -0.04 -3.93 -12.40
C SER A 144 1.37 -3.99 -11.82
N ASN A 145 2.39 -4.28 -12.63
CA ASN A 145 3.77 -4.41 -12.13
C ASN A 145 4.47 -3.03 -11.98
N VAL A 146 3.72 -2.02 -11.52
CA VAL A 146 4.15 -0.60 -11.54
C VAL A 146 4.78 -0.21 -10.21
N ALA A 147 5.95 0.41 -10.26
CA ALA A 147 6.60 1.00 -9.09
C ALA A 147 5.83 2.25 -8.62
N ASN A 148 5.85 2.55 -7.31
CA ASN A 148 5.20 3.71 -6.65
C ASN A 148 3.70 3.58 -6.33
N GLY A 149 3.22 2.37 -6.04
CA GLY A 149 1.79 2.13 -5.79
C GLY A 149 1.19 2.85 -4.59
N GLU A 150 1.92 2.93 -3.47
CA GLU A 150 1.43 3.62 -2.29
C GLU A 150 1.38 5.13 -2.48
N GLU A 151 2.42 5.70 -3.10
CA GLU A 151 2.47 7.12 -3.48
C GLU A 151 1.30 7.48 -4.42
N ALA A 152 0.97 6.61 -5.38
CA ALA A 152 -0.18 6.82 -6.25
C ALA A 152 -1.51 6.88 -5.48
N VAL A 153 -1.67 6.06 -4.43
CA VAL A 153 -2.86 6.09 -3.57
C VAL A 153 -2.92 7.38 -2.76
N VAL A 154 -1.81 7.79 -2.12
CA VAL A 154 -1.73 9.06 -1.36
C VAL A 154 -2.05 10.25 -2.26
N CYS A 155 -1.44 10.33 -3.44
CA CYS A 155 -1.72 11.39 -4.42
C CYS A 155 -3.17 11.37 -4.90
N THR A 156 -3.77 10.18 -5.08
CA THR A 156 -5.19 10.05 -5.44
C THR A 156 -6.10 10.62 -4.35
N GLN A 157 -5.80 10.38 -3.07
CA GLN A 157 -6.54 10.98 -1.95
C GLN A 157 -6.40 12.49 -1.92
N LEU A 158 -5.17 12.98 -2.00
CA LEU A 158 -4.87 14.41 -1.90
C LEU A 158 -5.34 15.20 -3.14
N HIS A 159 -5.64 14.53 -4.25
CA HIS A 159 -6.33 15.14 -5.39
C HIS A 159 -7.76 15.60 -5.04
N HIS A 160 -8.40 15.02 -4.02
CA HIS A 160 -9.71 15.49 -3.53
C HIS A 160 -9.61 16.72 -2.61
N LEU A 161 -8.40 17.19 -2.27
CA LEU A 161 -8.17 18.23 -1.28
C LEU A 161 -8.99 19.50 -1.53
N GLY A 162 -8.92 20.09 -2.73
CA GLY A 162 -9.65 21.34 -3.02
C GLY A 162 -11.16 21.20 -2.90
N ARG A 163 -11.73 20.08 -3.35
CA ARG A 163 -13.17 19.79 -3.17
C ARG A 163 -13.51 19.65 -1.70
N LEU A 164 -12.74 18.89 -0.93
CA LEU A 164 -12.98 18.71 0.50
C LEU A 164 -12.90 20.03 1.26
N ILE A 165 -11.96 20.92 0.91
CA ILE A 165 -11.86 22.27 1.47
C ILE A 165 -13.14 23.06 1.21
N LEU A 166 -13.63 23.07 -0.04
CA LEU A 166 -14.85 23.79 -0.40
C LEU A 166 -16.08 23.17 0.27
N VAL A 167 -16.25 21.86 0.20
CA VAL A 167 -17.38 21.13 0.80
C VAL A 167 -17.45 21.36 2.31
N PHE A 168 -16.30 21.34 3.00
CA PHE A 168 -16.27 21.39 4.46
C PHE A 168 -16.24 22.81 5.02
N TYR A 169 -15.43 23.71 4.45
CA TYR A 169 -15.27 25.08 4.97
C TYR A 169 -16.10 26.12 4.22
N PHE A 170 -16.55 25.85 2.99
CA PHE A 170 -17.32 26.79 2.15
C PHE A 170 -18.61 26.14 1.59
N PRO A 171 -19.51 25.61 2.46
CA PRO A 171 -20.64 24.78 2.02
C PRO A 171 -21.65 25.55 1.15
N GLU A 172 -21.84 26.85 1.39
CA GLU A 172 -22.74 27.69 0.59
C GLU A 172 -22.19 27.91 -0.83
N GLU A 173 -20.91 28.26 -0.92
CA GLU A 173 -20.20 28.45 -2.19
C GLU A 173 -20.12 27.14 -2.96
N TRP A 174 -19.83 26.02 -2.29
CA TRP A 174 -19.84 24.69 -2.88
C TRP A 174 -21.22 24.33 -3.47
N SER A 175 -22.31 24.63 -2.74
CA SER A 175 -23.67 24.38 -3.23
C SER A 175 -23.97 25.16 -4.51
N ARG A 176 -23.55 26.43 -4.58
CA ARG A 176 -23.67 27.26 -5.80
C ARG A 176 -22.83 26.70 -6.95
N ILE A 177 -21.60 26.25 -6.67
CA ILE A 177 -20.71 25.62 -7.67
C ILE A 177 -21.38 24.37 -8.25
N GLN A 178 -21.95 23.51 -7.41
CA GLN A 178 -22.65 22.30 -7.85
C GLN A 178 -23.90 22.61 -8.68
N GLN A 179 -24.64 23.67 -8.34
CA GLN A 179 -25.79 24.13 -9.12
C GLN A 179 -25.37 24.61 -10.51
N LEU A 180 -24.34 25.45 -10.58
CA LEU A 180 -23.84 26.02 -11.83
C LEU A 180 -23.15 24.97 -12.73
N SER A 181 -22.44 24.02 -12.14
CA SER A 181 -21.80 22.92 -12.86
C SER A 181 -22.80 21.86 -13.35
N GLY A 182 -24.03 21.83 -12.80
CA GLY A 182 -25.02 20.79 -13.08
C GLY A 182 -24.57 19.40 -12.62
N GLY A 183 -23.66 19.32 -11.65
CA GLY A 183 -23.02 18.07 -11.20
C GLY A 183 -22.03 17.48 -12.21
N ASP A 184 -21.64 18.23 -13.25
CA ASP A 184 -20.56 17.87 -14.16
C ASP A 184 -19.21 18.31 -13.59
N HIS A 185 -18.35 17.33 -13.32
CA HIS A 185 -17.02 17.57 -12.75
C HIS A 185 -16.13 18.39 -13.69
N GLY A 186 -16.32 18.29 -15.01
CA GLY A 186 -15.56 19.06 -15.99
C GLY A 186 -15.84 20.57 -15.94
N ARG A 187 -16.98 20.96 -15.37
CA ARG A 187 -17.43 22.37 -15.28
C ARG A 187 -17.20 23.00 -13.91
N GLU A 188 -16.76 22.22 -12.93
CA GLU A 188 -16.58 22.70 -11.55
C GLU A 188 -15.51 23.79 -11.45
N ASN A 189 -14.41 23.70 -12.20
CA ASN A 189 -13.38 24.75 -12.21
C ASN A 189 -13.91 26.08 -12.77
N SER A 190 -14.66 26.04 -13.88
CA SER A 190 -15.29 27.24 -14.44
C SER A 190 -16.33 27.84 -13.49
N ALA A 191 -17.14 26.99 -12.85
CA ALA A 191 -18.13 27.43 -11.88
C ALA A 191 -17.49 28.03 -10.61
N ALA A 192 -16.40 27.43 -10.11
CA ALA A 192 -15.64 27.96 -8.99
C ALA A 192 -15.01 29.32 -9.32
N LEU A 193 -14.49 29.47 -10.54
CA LEU A 193 -13.95 30.74 -11.01
C LEU A 193 -15.02 31.84 -11.02
N GLU A 194 -16.24 31.53 -11.45
CA GLU A 194 -17.35 32.49 -11.46
C GLU A 194 -17.86 32.86 -10.05
N ILE A 195 -17.86 31.91 -9.11
CA ILE A 195 -18.45 32.10 -7.78
C ILE A 195 -17.46 32.64 -6.75
N ILE A 196 -16.21 32.18 -6.82
CA ILE A 196 -15.15 32.44 -5.82
C ILE A 196 -14.04 33.32 -6.41
N GLY A 197 -13.92 33.41 -7.74
CA GLY A 197 -12.81 34.12 -8.40
C GLY A 197 -11.54 33.26 -8.56
N MET A 198 -11.61 31.97 -8.25
CA MET A 198 -10.51 31.01 -8.37
C MET A 198 -11.01 29.63 -8.78
N THR A 199 -10.20 28.90 -9.54
CA THR A 199 -10.47 27.49 -9.84
C THR A 199 -10.21 26.60 -8.63
N ILE A 200 -10.83 25.42 -8.60
CA ILE A 200 -10.58 24.41 -7.54
C ILE A 200 -9.13 23.95 -7.60
N ASP A 201 -8.55 23.86 -8.79
CA ASP A 201 -7.15 23.49 -9.00
C ASP A 201 -6.17 24.52 -8.40
N GLU A 202 -6.44 25.83 -8.57
CA GLU A 202 -5.65 26.88 -7.92
C GLU A 202 -5.75 26.80 -6.39
N ILE A 203 -6.97 26.62 -5.87
CA ILE A 203 -7.20 26.42 -4.44
C ILE A 203 -6.41 25.21 -3.92
N SER A 204 -6.49 24.06 -4.60
CA SER A 204 -5.75 22.85 -4.23
C SER A 204 -4.23 23.08 -4.20
N ASN A 205 -3.68 23.73 -5.23
CA ASN A 205 -2.25 24.02 -5.34
C ASN A 205 -1.75 24.94 -4.23
N ASP A 206 -2.47 26.04 -3.96
CA ASP A 206 -2.07 27.00 -2.93
C ASP A 206 -2.15 26.37 -1.53
N ILE A 207 -3.17 25.53 -1.26
CA ILE A 207 -3.29 24.82 0.02
C ILE A 207 -2.19 23.78 0.16
N ALA A 208 -1.89 23.00 -0.88
CA ALA A 208 -0.80 22.03 -0.85
C ALA A 208 0.56 22.70 -0.54
N ARG A 209 0.81 23.89 -1.12
CA ARG A 209 1.99 24.70 -0.81
C ARG A 209 1.97 25.23 0.63
N ASN A 210 0.86 25.79 1.08
CA ASN A 210 0.74 26.30 2.45
C ASN A 210 0.91 25.19 3.50
N TRP A 211 0.51 23.97 3.17
CA TRP A 211 0.70 22.80 4.00
C TRP A 211 2.07 22.14 3.85
N GLN A 212 2.95 22.70 3.03
CA GLN A 212 4.31 22.19 2.78
C GLN A 212 4.29 20.72 2.34
N LEU A 213 3.31 20.34 1.53
CA LEU A 213 3.27 18.98 0.98
C LEU A 213 4.42 18.80 -0.02
N PRO A 214 5.04 17.61 -0.08
CA PRO A 214 6.06 17.25 -1.07
C PRO A 214 5.71 17.70 -2.49
N GLU A 215 6.69 18.14 -3.29
CA GLU A 215 6.48 18.57 -4.68
C GLU A 215 5.79 17.48 -5.52
N LYS A 216 6.16 16.21 -5.28
CA LYS A 216 5.53 15.07 -5.96
C LYS A 216 4.04 14.91 -5.65
N ILE A 217 3.61 15.31 -4.45
CA ILE A 217 2.21 15.27 -4.05
C ILE A 217 1.49 16.53 -4.55
N SER A 218 2.06 17.71 -4.28
CA SER A 218 1.45 18.98 -4.67
C SER A 218 1.29 19.12 -6.19
N GLY A 219 2.20 18.57 -7.00
CA GLY A 219 2.06 18.53 -8.46
C GLY A 219 0.88 17.71 -8.98
N THR A 220 0.29 16.86 -8.13
CA THR A 220 -0.77 15.91 -8.50
C THR A 220 -2.17 16.35 -8.09
N VAL A 221 -2.31 17.42 -7.30
CA VAL A 221 -3.62 17.88 -6.77
C VAL A 221 -4.51 18.58 -7.80
N THR A 222 -4.03 18.66 -9.04
CA THR A 222 -4.72 19.27 -10.18
C THR A 222 -4.98 18.24 -11.27
N ASP A 223 -6.02 18.46 -12.06
CA ASP A 223 -6.29 17.59 -13.19
C ASP A 223 -5.14 17.60 -14.21
N PRO A 224 -4.81 16.46 -14.85
CA PRO A 224 -3.85 16.44 -15.93
C PRO A 224 -4.35 17.26 -17.12
N SER A 225 -3.49 18.13 -17.65
CA SER A 225 -3.84 18.92 -18.85
C SER A 225 -4.04 18.01 -20.06
N PRO A 226 -4.97 18.33 -20.98
CA PRO A 226 -5.18 17.53 -22.21
C PRO A 226 -3.93 17.39 -23.10
N LEU A 227 -2.96 18.28 -22.93
CA LEU A 227 -1.71 18.38 -23.70
C LEU A 227 -0.52 17.63 -23.08
N SER A 228 -0.68 16.91 -21.95
CA SER A 228 0.41 16.12 -21.40
C SER A 228 0.70 14.92 -22.32
N HIS A 229 1.66 15.10 -23.22
CA HIS A 229 2.11 14.06 -24.16
C HIS A 229 2.57 12.80 -23.42
N ILE A 230 2.20 11.65 -23.99
CA ILE A 230 2.40 10.29 -23.44
C ILE A 230 3.89 9.88 -23.43
N ASN A 231 4.74 10.56 -24.20
CA ASN A 231 6.16 10.24 -24.34
C ASN A 231 7.00 10.98 -23.29
N GLY A 232 7.41 10.27 -22.24
CA GLY A 232 8.41 10.75 -21.27
C GLY A 232 7.89 11.12 -19.88
N LEU A 233 6.67 10.71 -19.50
CA LEU A 233 6.18 10.91 -18.13
C LEU A 233 7.05 10.12 -17.15
N GLY A 234 7.90 10.83 -16.39
CA GLY A 234 8.52 10.28 -15.19
C GLY A 234 7.47 9.86 -14.16
N SER A 235 7.91 9.29 -13.02
CA SER A 235 7.00 8.74 -12.00
C SER A 235 5.90 9.72 -11.54
N ALA A 236 6.22 11.01 -11.39
CA ALA A 236 5.27 12.03 -10.95
C ALA A 236 4.13 12.28 -11.96
N GLY A 237 4.45 12.27 -13.26
CA GLY A 237 3.46 12.46 -14.32
C GLY A 237 2.48 11.28 -14.40
N TRP A 238 3.00 10.05 -14.26
CA TRP A 238 2.16 8.86 -14.20
C TRP A 238 1.23 8.86 -12.98
N VAL A 239 1.74 9.25 -11.80
CA VAL A 239 0.92 9.35 -10.58
C VAL A 239 -0.20 10.38 -10.74
N LYS A 240 0.06 11.54 -11.36
CA LYS A 240 -0.97 12.55 -11.66
C LYS A 240 -2.07 12.00 -12.57
N MET A 241 -1.70 11.25 -13.60
CA MET A 241 -2.65 10.60 -14.50
C MET A 241 -3.50 9.56 -13.77
N MET A 242 -2.88 8.73 -12.91
CA MET A 242 -3.58 7.74 -12.09
C MET A 242 -4.59 8.39 -11.13
N ALA A 243 -4.19 9.46 -10.45
CA ALA A 243 -5.05 10.21 -9.54
C ALA A 243 -6.27 10.80 -10.27
N GLY A 244 -6.04 11.52 -11.37
CA GLY A 244 -7.12 12.12 -12.17
C GLY A 244 -8.07 11.08 -12.78
N PHE A 245 -7.53 9.96 -13.28
CA PHE A 245 -8.33 8.83 -13.77
C PHE A 245 -9.19 8.23 -12.66
N SER A 246 -8.58 7.88 -11.53
CA SER A 246 -9.26 7.15 -10.44
C SER A 246 -10.39 7.98 -9.84
N ARG A 247 -10.18 9.29 -9.71
CA ARG A 247 -11.20 10.25 -9.30
C ARG A 247 -12.40 10.30 -10.25
N ARG A 248 -12.14 10.48 -11.56
CA ARG A 248 -13.22 10.50 -12.56
C ARG A 248 -13.97 9.17 -12.58
N MET A 249 -13.25 8.06 -12.47
CA MET A 249 -13.85 6.73 -12.38
C MET A 249 -14.73 6.58 -11.14
N ALA A 250 -14.29 7.03 -9.96
CA ALA A 250 -15.10 7.02 -8.74
C ALA A 250 -16.40 7.82 -8.92
N ALA A 251 -16.32 9.01 -9.51
CA ALA A 251 -17.50 9.82 -9.80
C ALA A 251 -18.49 9.13 -10.76
N LEU A 252 -17.97 8.43 -11.78
CA LEU A 252 -18.79 7.66 -12.71
C LEU A 252 -19.46 6.45 -12.04
N LEU A 253 -18.74 5.74 -11.17
CA LEU A 253 -19.29 4.61 -10.40
C LEU A 253 -20.42 5.05 -9.47
N VAL A 254 -20.26 6.17 -8.76
CA VAL A 254 -21.32 6.72 -7.89
C VAL A 254 -22.57 7.11 -8.69
N LYS A 255 -22.40 7.58 -9.94
CA LYS A 255 -23.52 7.89 -10.85
C LYS A 255 -24.19 6.64 -11.45
N ASN A 256 -23.70 5.43 -11.16
CA ASN A 256 -24.22 4.16 -11.68
C ASN A 256 -24.42 4.16 -13.22
N ILE A 257 -23.47 4.74 -13.96
CA ILE A 257 -23.52 4.75 -15.43
C ILE A 257 -23.38 3.35 -16.03
N SER A 258 -23.79 3.18 -17.29
CA SER A 258 -23.79 1.86 -17.92
C SER A 258 -22.38 1.23 -17.99
N PRO A 259 -22.25 -0.11 -17.85
CA PRO A 259 -20.97 -0.81 -17.97
C PRO A 259 -20.24 -0.51 -19.29
N GLN A 260 -20.97 -0.28 -20.38
CA GLN A 260 -20.40 0.08 -21.67
C GLN A 260 -19.74 1.47 -21.63
N SER A 261 -20.35 2.44 -20.95
CA SER A 261 -19.79 3.78 -20.79
C SER A 261 -18.52 3.76 -19.94
N LEU A 262 -18.49 2.92 -18.89
CA LEU A 262 -17.28 2.68 -18.08
C LEU A 262 -16.16 2.06 -18.91
N LYS A 263 -16.46 1.01 -19.70
CA LYS A 263 -15.49 0.39 -20.61
C LYS A 263 -14.94 1.38 -21.63
N ASN A 264 -15.81 2.19 -22.25
CA ASN A 264 -15.38 3.22 -23.17
C ASN A 264 -14.44 4.21 -22.48
N PHE A 265 -14.79 4.70 -21.29
CA PHE A 265 -13.92 5.60 -20.52
C PHE A 265 -12.54 4.99 -20.21
N ILE A 266 -12.50 3.71 -19.83
CA ILE A 266 -11.26 2.97 -19.57
C ILE A 266 -10.41 2.88 -20.82
N SER A 267 -10.99 2.49 -21.97
CA SER A 267 -10.25 2.36 -23.22
C SER A 267 -9.60 3.66 -23.67
N HIS A 268 -10.24 4.82 -23.41
CA HIS A 268 -9.66 6.12 -23.72
C HIS A 268 -8.47 6.50 -22.81
N HIS A 269 -8.36 5.91 -21.62
CA HIS A 269 -7.34 6.26 -20.63
C HIS A 269 -6.26 5.17 -20.45
N SER A 270 -6.45 3.96 -20.97
CA SER A 270 -5.53 2.83 -20.77
C SER A 270 -4.14 3.09 -21.33
N GLU A 271 -4.06 3.74 -22.50
CA GLU A 271 -2.78 4.08 -23.13
C GLU A 271 -2.00 5.10 -22.29
N ALA A 272 -2.67 6.15 -21.82
CA ALA A 272 -2.04 7.18 -20.99
C ALA A 272 -1.61 6.67 -19.60
N LEU A 273 -2.27 5.62 -19.08
CA LEU A 273 -1.88 4.94 -17.85
C LEU A 273 -0.80 3.87 -18.05
N LEU A 274 -0.48 3.51 -19.29
CA LEU A 274 0.42 2.40 -19.64
C LEU A 274 -0.03 1.06 -19.02
N ILE A 275 -1.35 0.86 -18.86
CA ILE A 275 -1.94 -0.35 -18.27
C ILE A 275 -3.02 -0.88 -19.23
N PRO A 276 -3.00 -2.18 -19.58
CA PRO A 276 -4.03 -2.76 -20.44
C PRO A 276 -5.43 -2.54 -19.87
N HIS A 277 -6.38 -2.13 -20.72
CA HIS A 277 -7.77 -1.84 -20.31
C HIS A 277 -8.44 -3.03 -19.62
N GLU A 278 -8.05 -4.27 -19.95
CA GLU A 278 -8.54 -5.49 -19.29
C GLU A 278 -8.17 -5.56 -17.80
N VAL A 279 -6.94 -5.14 -17.45
CA VAL A 279 -6.45 -5.12 -16.06
C VAL A 279 -7.20 -4.05 -15.27
N ILE A 280 -7.42 -2.89 -15.89
CA ILE A 280 -8.22 -1.81 -15.30
C ILE A 280 -9.67 -2.28 -15.11
N TRP A 281 -10.29 -2.90 -16.11
CA TRP A 281 -11.66 -3.41 -16.01
C TRP A 281 -11.82 -4.44 -14.88
N ARG A 282 -10.94 -5.45 -14.79
CA ARG A 282 -10.94 -6.43 -13.68
C ARG A 282 -10.74 -5.78 -12.31
N SER A 283 -10.12 -4.60 -12.26
CA SER A 283 -9.94 -3.82 -11.04
C SER A 283 -11.24 -3.15 -10.61
N ILE A 284 -11.95 -2.54 -11.56
CA ILE A 284 -13.24 -1.88 -11.34
C ILE A 284 -14.34 -2.90 -11.03
N GLU A 285 -14.42 -4.00 -11.78
CA GLU A 285 -15.42 -5.06 -11.57
C GLU A 285 -15.30 -5.68 -10.16
N SER A 286 -14.07 -5.89 -9.70
CA SER A 286 -13.81 -6.37 -8.33
C SER A 286 -14.30 -5.40 -7.26
N ILE A 287 -14.31 -4.09 -7.52
CA ILE A 287 -14.79 -3.07 -6.59
C ILE A 287 -16.33 -3.03 -6.63
N GLN A 288 -16.93 -3.03 -7.83
CA GLN A 288 -18.39 -3.07 -8.00
C GLN A 288 -19.02 -4.30 -7.34
N ASN A 289 -18.36 -5.45 -7.42
CA ASN A 289 -18.81 -6.68 -6.76
C ASN A 289 -18.72 -6.62 -5.23
N LYS A 290 -17.79 -5.82 -4.68
CA LYS A 290 -17.69 -5.56 -3.23
C LYS A 290 -18.73 -4.56 -2.77
N THR A 291 -18.95 -3.48 -3.52
CA THR A 291 -19.94 -2.45 -3.17
C THR A 291 -21.39 -2.93 -3.40
N GLY A 292 -21.64 -3.78 -4.40
CA GLY A 292 -22.96 -4.36 -4.67
C GLY A 292 -23.45 -5.36 -3.64
N LYS A 293 -22.55 -6.01 -2.89
CA LYS A 293 -22.89 -6.86 -1.74
C LYS A 293 -23.17 -6.06 -0.45
N SER A 294 -23.04 -4.74 -0.48
CA SER A 294 -23.12 -3.87 0.71
C SER A 294 -24.52 -3.31 1.01
N ALA A 295 -25.55 -3.64 0.22
CA ALA A 295 -26.91 -3.11 0.40
C ALA A 295 -27.86 -4.00 1.23
N ALA A 296 -27.43 -5.21 1.63
CA ALA A 296 -28.22 -6.10 2.46
C ALA A 296 -27.35 -6.62 3.61
N HIS A 297 -27.60 -6.10 4.82
CA HIS A 297 -26.95 -6.50 6.07
C HIS A 297 -25.41 -6.38 6.06
N PHE A 298 -24.89 -5.37 6.77
CA PHE A 298 -23.51 -5.45 7.30
C PHE A 298 -23.50 -6.51 8.40
N ASP A 299 -23.52 -7.77 7.98
CA ASP A 299 -22.95 -8.81 8.81
C ASP A 299 -21.49 -8.46 9.01
N VAL A 300 -21.11 -8.42 10.29
CA VAL A 300 -19.73 -8.45 10.77
C VAL A 300 -18.92 -9.33 9.81
N GLU A 301 -17.89 -8.76 9.18
CA GLU A 301 -16.97 -9.48 8.31
C GLU A 301 -16.48 -10.74 9.04
N LYS A 302 -17.08 -11.88 8.70
CA LYS A 302 -16.54 -13.19 8.97
C LYS A 302 -16.30 -13.90 7.65
N ALA A 303 -15.01 -14.14 7.44
CA ALA A 303 -14.44 -15.22 6.66
C ALA A 303 -14.56 -15.10 5.14
N ASP A 304 -13.70 -14.23 4.58
CA ASP A 304 -12.92 -14.61 3.38
C ASP A 304 -11.54 -13.93 3.33
N ASP A 305 -11.27 -12.91 4.16
CA ASP A 305 -9.96 -12.21 4.25
C ASP A 305 -8.96 -12.83 5.26
N VAL A 306 -9.20 -14.07 5.70
CA VAL A 306 -8.28 -14.84 6.58
C VAL A 306 -7.06 -15.37 5.79
N TRP A 307 -7.10 -15.36 4.46
CA TRP A 307 -6.17 -16.12 3.61
C TRP A 307 -5.12 -15.31 2.86
N ASP A 308 -4.32 -14.49 3.58
CA ASP A 308 -2.92 -14.22 3.17
C ASP A 308 -1.99 -13.73 4.30
N LYS A 309 -2.20 -14.19 5.56
CA LYS A 309 -1.29 -13.90 6.69
C LYS A 309 0.21 -14.12 6.34
N PRO A 310 0.59 -15.20 5.62
CA PRO A 310 1.98 -15.42 5.22
C PRO A 310 2.53 -14.33 4.33
N ARG A 311 1.80 -13.91 3.29
CA ARG A 311 2.29 -12.86 2.38
C ARG A 311 2.32 -11.50 3.04
N LYS A 312 1.39 -11.21 3.95
CA LYS A 312 1.45 -10.01 4.79
C LYS A 312 2.74 -10.02 5.64
N ARG A 313 3.09 -11.14 6.30
CA ARG A 313 4.35 -11.26 7.07
C ARG A 313 5.59 -11.11 6.19
N ILE A 314 5.62 -11.74 5.01
CA ILE A 314 6.74 -11.62 4.06
C ILE A 314 6.88 -10.17 3.57
N ALA A 315 5.77 -9.50 3.28
CA ALA A 315 5.79 -8.10 2.85
C ALA A 315 6.33 -7.18 3.95
N VAL A 316 5.98 -7.41 5.21
CA VAL A 316 6.53 -6.68 6.36
C VAL A 316 8.04 -6.92 6.47
N GLY A 317 8.49 -8.16 6.45
CA GLY A 317 9.93 -8.45 6.55
C GLY A 317 10.75 -7.98 5.34
N LEU A 318 10.14 -7.94 4.14
CA LEU A 318 10.77 -7.33 2.96
C LEU A 318 10.94 -5.82 3.15
N LEU A 319 9.96 -5.14 3.74
CA LEU A 319 10.05 -3.72 4.08
C LEU A 319 11.12 -3.47 5.15
N GLU A 320 11.14 -4.27 6.22
CA GLU A 320 12.17 -4.19 7.27
C GLU A 320 13.57 -4.38 6.70
N LEU A 321 13.77 -5.42 5.89
CA LEU A 321 15.02 -5.70 5.19
C LEU A 321 15.41 -4.54 4.26
N SER A 322 14.46 -3.98 3.52
CA SER A 322 14.66 -2.82 2.64
C SER A 322 15.11 -1.59 3.41
N ILE A 323 14.45 -1.25 4.51
CA ILE A 323 14.80 -0.11 5.36
C ILE A 323 16.20 -0.32 5.96
N ALA A 324 16.46 -1.50 6.49
CA ALA A 324 17.72 -1.81 7.14
C ALA A 324 18.89 -1.75 6.14
N LEU A 325 18.72 -2.30 4.94
CA LEU A 325 19.72 -2.16 3.86
C LEU A 325 19.91 -0.70 3.42
N GLY A 326 18.85 0.10 3.42
CA GLY A 326 18.92 1.55 3.22
C GLY A 326 19.81 2.25 4.26
N ARG A 327 19.84 1.75 5.49
CA ARG A 327 20.68 2.25 6.61
C ARG A 327 22.10 1.69 6.63
N GLY A 328 22.46 0.82 5.67
CA GLY A 328 23.81 0.27 5.55
C GLY A 328 24.15 -0.82 6.56
N ILE A 329 23.17 -1.62 7.01
CA ILE A 329 23.46 -2.80 7.83
C ILE A 329 24.34 -3.81 7.07
N ASP A 330 25.08 -4.62 7.82
CA ASP A 330 25.87 -5.71 7.24
C ASP A 330 24.99 -6.89 6.77
N PHE A 331 25.57 -7.74 5.92
CA PHE A 331 24.87 -8.90 5.35
C PHE A 331 24.35 -9.88 6.40
N LYS A 332 25.07 -10.10 7.51
CA LYS A 332 24.67 -11.04 8.56
C LYS A 332 23.42 -10.53 9.28
N SER A 333 23.36 -9.23 9.56
CA SER A 333 22.17 -8.58 10.11
C SER A 333 20.98 -8.66 9.14
N ALA A 334 21.23 -8.46 7.84
CA ALA A 334 20.19 -8.56 6.79
C ALA A 334 19.65 -9.99 6.65
N LEU A 335 20.56 -10.96 6.73
CA LEU A 335 20.26 -12.39 6.70
C LEU A 335 19.39 -12.79 7.89
N ASN A 336 19.65 -12.28 9.10
CA ASN A 336 18.81 -12.56 10.27
C ASN A 336 17.36 -12.12 10.04
N ILE A 337 17.15 -10.88 9.58
CA ILE A 337 15.80 -10.35 9.28
C ILE A 337 15.09 -11.24 8.26
N ALA A 338 15.79 -11.61 7.18
CA ALA A 338 15.22 -12.45 6.13
C ALA A 338 14.84 -13.84 6.66
N LEU A 339 15.71 -14.50 7.42
CA LEU A 339 15.46 -15.86 7.90
C LEU A 339 14.36 -15.90 8.98
N GLU A 340 14.31 -14.92 9.87
CA GLU A 340 13.22 -14.76 10.85
C GLU A 340 11.88 -14.54 10.14
N THR A 341 11.86 -13.66 9.13
CA THR A 341 10.67 -13.43 8.31
C THR A 341 10.22 -14.70 7.60
N ILE A 342 11.15 -15.45 6.99
CA ILE A 342 10.84 -16.71 6.33
C ILE A 342 10.21 -17.66 7.35
N HIS A 343 10.86 -17.86 8.50
CA HIS A 343 10.43 -18.75 9.58
C HIS A 343 8.98 -18.46 10.02
N ASP A 344 8.71 -17.21 10.35
CA ASP A 344 7.42 -16.80 10.91
C ASP A 344 6.31 -16.75 9.86
N SER A 345 6.66 -16.48 8.60
CA SER A 345 5.66 -16.26 7.55
C SER A 345 4.80 -17.49 7.27
N MET A 346 5.40 -18.68 7.19
CA MET A 346 4.69 -19.91 6.83
C MET A 346 4.70 -20.95 7.95
N ARG A 347 5.06 -20.54 9.18
CA ARG A 347 5.23 -21.42 10.33
C ARG A 347 6.14 -22.61 9.98
N PHE A 348 7.29 -22.31 9.37
CA PHE A 348 8.29 -23.35 9.18
C PHE A 348 8.70 -23.87 10.55
N ASN A 349 8.91 -25.18 10.63
CA ASN A 349 9.43 -25.82 11.83
C ASN A 349 10.86 -25.34 12.10
N ARG A 350 11.68 -25.22 11.06
CA ARG A 350 12.96 -24.52 11.12
C ARG A 350 13.34 -23.91 9.77
N VAL A 351 14.23 -22.92 9.82
CA VAL A 351 14.91 -22.34 8.66
C VAL A 351 16.40 -22.43 8.91
N ILE A 352 17.18 -22.94 7.96
CA ILE A 352 18.63 -23.09 8.04
C ILE A 352 19.24 -22.49 6.79
N VAL A 353 20.30 -21.69 6.94
CA VAL A 353 21.12 -21.27 5.81
C VAL A 353 22.41 -22.08 5.79
N PHE A 354 22.72 -22.63 4.62
CA PHE A 354 23.99 -23.28 4.34
C PHE A 354 24.86 -22.34 3.53
N PHE A 355 26.08 -22.10 3.98
CA PHE A 355 27.08 -21.33 3.24
C PHE A 355 28.13 -22.25 2.66
N ARG A 356 28.65 -21.87 1.49
CA ARG A 356 29.80 -22.54 0.92
C ARG A 356 31.03 -22.32 1.80
N ASP A 357 31.65 -23.41 2.22
CA ASP A 357 32.90 -23.45 3.00
C ASP A 357 33.84 -24.50 2.37
N GLY A 358 34.78 -24.04 1.54
CA GLY A 358 35.67 -24.91 0.77
C GLY A 358 34.92 -25.82 -0.20
N GLU A 359 35.06 -27.13 0.02
CA GLU A 359 34.43 -28.21 -0.76
C GLU A 359 33.09 -28.68 -0.16
N GLU A 360 32.56 -27.97 0.83
CA GLU A 360 31.30 -28.31 1.50
C GLU A 360 30.36 -27.10 1.54
N PHE A 361 29.07 -27.38 1.75
CA PHE A 361 28.09 -26.42 2.23
C PHE A 361 27.79 -26.75 3.69
N LYS A 362 28.04 -25.81 4.60
CA LYS A 362 27.83 -26.00 6.04
C LYS A 362 26.75 -25.06 6.56
N ALA A 363 25.93 -25.56 7.48
CA ALA A 363 24.95 -24.73 8.18
C ALA A 363 25.67 -23.60 8.94
N GLY A 364 25.22 -22.36 8.74
CA GLY A 364 25.82 -21.18 9.37
C GLY A 364 24.90 -20.48 10.36
N LEU A 365 23.60 -20.43 10.07
CA LEU A 365 22.59 -19.81 10.93
C LEU A 365 21.27 -20.57 10.81
N TYR A 366 20.47 -20.55 11.87
CA TYR A 366 19.14 -21.16 11.84
C TYR A 366 18.13 -20.40 12.73
N PHE A 367 16.86 -20.60 12.43
CA PHE A 367 15.70 -20.21 13.24
C PHE A 367 14.78 -21.42 13.43
N GLY A 368 14.07 -21.46 14.55
CA GLY A 368 13.11 -22.52 14.84
C GLY A 368 13.70 -23.74 15.54
N ASN A 369 13.03 -24.88 15.39
CA ASN A 369 13.29 -26.08 16.19
C ASN A 369 14.46 -26.89 15.63
N LEU A 370 15.67 -26.63 16.13
CA LEU A 370 16.87 -27.44 15.86
C LEU A 370 17.71 -27.53 17.14
N ASN A 371 18.18 -28.75 17.48
CA ASN A 371 19.15 -28.91 18.56
C ASN A 371 20.49 -28.28 18.13
N PRO A 372 21.05 -27.31 18.88
CA PRO A 372 22.33 -26.69 18.56
C PRO A 372 23.47 -27.69 18.31
N GLU A 373 23.48 -28.82 19.02
CA GLU A 373 24.51 -29.86 18.86
C GLU A 373 24.48 -30.51 17.47
N LYS A 374 23.31 -30.59 16.84
CA LYS A 374 23.16 -31.14 15.48
C LYS A 374 23.62 -30.18 14.39
N MET A 375 23.90 -28.92 14.72
CA MET A 375 24.31 -27.92 13.73
C MET A 375 25.64 -28.31 13.07
N ALA A 376 26.57 -28.88 13.85
CA ALA A 376 27.86 -29.37 13.34
C ALA A 376 27.73 -30.53 12.34
N ASP A 377 26.65 -31.32 12.42
CA ASP A 377 26.38 -32.43 11.51
C ASP A 377 25.63 -32.00 10.23
N LEU A 378 25.20 -30.74 10.14
CA LEU A 378 24.46 -30.20 9.00
C LEU A 378 25.42 -29.63 7.95
N TYR A 379 25.96 -30.52 7.14
CA TYR A 379 26.76 -30.18 5.98
C TYR A 379 26.57 -31.18 4.85
N PHE A 380 26.94 -30.78 3.63
CA PHE A 380 26.98 -31.67 2.47
C PHE A 380 28.09 -31.28 1.49
N SER A 381 28.60 -32.26 0.76
CA SER A 381 29.66 -32.06 -0.24
C SER A 381 29.19 -31.11 -1.35
N ARG A 382 30.13 -30.36 -1.91
CA ARG A 382 29.92 -29.56 -3.12
C ARG A 382 29.99 -30.40 -4.40
N GLN A 383 30.56 -31.60 -4.31
CA GLN A 383 30.64 -32.52 -5.44
C GLN A 383 29.23 -32.97 -5.83
N TYR A 384 28.86 -32.71 -7.08
CA TYR A 384 27.51 -32.97 -7.57
C TYR A 384 27.09 -34.43 -7.36
N THR A 385 25.98 -34.60 -6.66
CA THR A 385 25.17 -35.81 -6.63
C THR A 385 23.78 -35.54 -7.21
N ALA A 386 23.13 -36.55 -7.78
CA ALA A 386 21.84 -36.38 -8.47
C ALA A 386 20.65 -36.26 -7.49
N ASP A 387 20.70 -35.28 -6.59
CA ASP A 387 19.68 -34.97 -5.58
C ASP A 387 19.16 -33.53 -5.69
N VAL A 388 18.10 -33.21 -4.94
CA VAL A 388 17.41 -31.92 -5.05
C VAL A 388 18.24 -30.72 -4.57
N PHE A 389 19.17 -30.91 -3.63
CA PHE A 389 20.02 -29.82 -3.14
C PHE A 389 21.01 -29.42 -4.23
N HIS A 390 21.68 -30.40 -4.82
CA HIS A 390 22.62 -30.15 -5.92
C HIS A 390 21.92 -29.66 -7.19
N LEU A 391 20.73 -30.18 -7.51
CA LEU A 391 19.93 -29.68 -8.62
C LEU A 391 19.51 -28.22 -8.40
N SER A 392 19.05 -27.86 -7.20
CA SER A 392 18.70 -26.48 -6.85
C SER A 392 19.91 -25.54 -6.98
N LEU A 393 21.07 -25.94 -6.45
CA LEU A 393 22.31 -25.15 -6.51
C LEU A 393 22.84 -24.98 -7.95
N THR A 394 22.79 -26.05 -8.75
CA THR A 394 23.34 -26.07 -10.13
C THR A 394 22.44 -25.33 -11.10
N GLN A 395 21.13 -25.55 -11.01
CA GLN A 395 20.13 -24.90 -11.87
C GLN A 395 19.71 -23.52 -11.36
N LYS A 396 20.17 -23.12 -10.16
CA LYS A 396 19.73 -21.90 -9.46
C LYS A 396 18.21 -21.85 -9.31
N ALA A 397 17.61 -23.02 -9.15
CA ALA A 397 16.17 -23.21 -9.18
C ALA A 397 15.63 -23.29 -7.75
N ASP A 398 14.54 -22.58 -7.53
CA ASP A 398 13.77 -22.67 -6.29
C ASP A 398 13.00 -23.98 -6.26
N VAL A 399 13.19 -24.74 -5.17
CA VAL A 399 12.58 -26.07 -5.04
C VAL A 399 11.57 -26.07 -3.91
N PHE A 400 10.44 -26.73 -4.13
CA PHE A 400 9.49 -27.08 -3.09
C PHE A 400 9.19 -28.59 -3.15
N ILE A 401 9.57 -29.30 -2.09
CA ILE A 401 9.22 -30.71 -1.87
C ILE A 401 8.02 -30.76 -0.94
N GLN A 402 6.89 -31.21 -1.48
CA GLN A 402 5.63 -31.32 -0.74
C GLN A 402 5.59 -32.51 0.21
N ASP A 403 6.29 -33.60 -0.12
CA ASP A 403 6.34 -34.81 0.67
C ASP A 403 7.66 -35.57 0.43
N VAL A 404 8.46 -35.67 1.48
CA VAL A 404 9.75 -36.36 1.49
C VAL A 404 9.59 -37.88 1.40
N THR A 405 8.50 -38.43 1.93
CA THR A 405 8.22 -39.88 1.94
C THR A 405 7.79 -40.40 0.58
N LEU A 406 7.09 -39.56 -0.21
CA LEU A 406 6.68 -39.88 -1.58
C LEU A 406 7.80 -39.63 -2.62
N SER A 407 8.90 -39.00 -2.22
CA SER A 407 10.04 -38.74 -3.09
C SER A 407 10.88 -40.00 -3.27
N ARG A 408 11.44 -40.20 -4.47
CA ARG A 408 12.36 -41.33 -4.74
C ARG A 408 13.55 -41.28 -3.78
N GLU A 409 14.06 -42.43 -3.36
CA GLU A 409 15.18 -42.49 -2.41
C GLU A 409 16.41 -41.71 -2.86
N THR A 410 16.68 -41.67 -4.17
CA THR A 410 17.81 -40.94 -4.74
C THR A 410 17.60 -39.43 -4.82
N THR A 411 16.35 -38.95 -4.73
CA THR A 411 16.00 -37.52 -4.83
C THR A 411 16.35 -36.77 -3.54
N ILE A 412 16.22 -37.42 -2.38
CA ILE A 412 16.47 -36.81 -1.07
C ILE A 412 17.80 -37.34 -0.51
N PRO A 413 18.78 -36.49 -0.19
CA PRO A 413 20.08 -36.94 0.27
C PRO A 413 20.04 -37.83 1.52
N ILE A 414 20.97 -38.78 1.64
CA ILE A 414 21.08 -39.67 2.81
C ILE A 414 21.39 -38.87 4.08
N TRP A 415 22.32 -37.89 3.98
CA TRP A 415 22.67 -37.02 5.12
C TRP A 415 21.43 -36.32 5.68
N PHE A 416 20.56 -35.83 4.79
CA PHE A 416 19.34 -35.12 5.14
C PHE A 416 18.40 -36.00 5.97
N ARG A 417 18.14 -37.23 5.50
CA ARG A 417 17.27 -38.18 6.22
C ARG A 417 17.83 -38.55 7.59
N LYS A 418 19.15 -38.60 7.73
CA LYS A 418 19.84 -38.91 8.99
C LYS A 418 19.79 -37.76 9.99
N THR A 419 20.03 -36.53 9.53
CA THR A 419 20.17 -35.36 10.42
C THR A 419 18.83 -34.71 10.75
N LEU A 420 17.89 -34.68 9.79
CA LEU A 420 16.57 -34.05 9.87
C LEU A 420 15.43 -35.07 9.61
N PRO A 421 15.31 -36.16 10.40
CA PRO A 421 14.34 -37.23 10.15
C PRO A 421 12.87 -36.79 10.34
N ASP A 422 12.64 -35.67 11.03
CA ASP A 422 11.31 -35.11 11.29
C ASP A 422 10.81 -34.17 10.18
N ALA A 423 11.63 -33.87 9.16
CA ALA A 423 11.26 -33.04 8.03
C ALA A 423 10.40 -33.80 7.01
N ASN A 424 9.14 -33.39 6.85
CA ASN A 424 8.19 -34.03 5.93
C ASN A 424 8.03 -33.30 4.59
N ALA A 425 8.18 -31.97 4.60
CA ALA A 425 8.12 -31.12 3.42
C ALA A 425 9.11 -29.98 3.59
N PHE A 426 9.68 -29.46 2.51
CA PHE A 426 10.64 -28.36 2.62
C PHE A 426 10.77 -27.56 1.34
N ILE A 427 11.33 -26.36 1.47
CA ILE A 427 11.74 -25.51 0.35
C ILE A 427 13.26 -25.33 0.33
N LEU A 428 13.78 -25.02 -0.85
CA LEU A 428 15.16 -24.62 -1.07
C LEU A 428 15.19 -23.33 -1.89
N LEU A 429 15.92 -22.32 -1.40
CA LEU A 429 16.11 -21.03 -2.04
C LEU A 429 17.62 -20.77 -2.19
N PRO A 430 18.22 -21.02 -3.37
CA PRO A 430 19.66 -20.84 -3.58
C PRO A 430 20.05 -19.35 -3.46
N LEU A 431 21.15 -19.09 -2.74
CA LEU A 431 21.74 -17.77 -2.60
C LEU A 431 22.73 -17.55 -3.73
N VAL A 432 22.35 -16.75 -4.72
CA VAL A 432 23.15 -16.48 -5.93
C VAL A 432 23.70 -15.05 -5.90
N PHE A 433 25.01 -14.92 -6.02
CA PHE A 433 25.71 -13.63 -6.11
C PHE A 433 26.74 -13.69 -7.25
N ASN A 434 26.78 -12.67 -8.11
CA ASN A 434 27.66 -12.62 -9.29
C ASN A 434 27.65 -13.93 -10.11
N ASN A 435 26.43 -14.42 -10.39
CA ASN A 435 26.19 -15.66 -11.13
C ASN A 435 26.76 -16.94 -10.48
N SER A 436 27.23 -16.86 -9.23
CA SER A 436 27.76 -17.98 -8.45
C SER A 436 26.86 -18.28 -7.25
N THR A 437 26.61 -19.56 -7.00
CA THR A 437 25.84 -19.98 -5.82
C THR A 437 26.75 -20.00 -4.61
N ILE A 438 26.48 -19.13 -3.63
CA ILE A 438 27.29 -18.95 -2.42
C ILE A 438 26.70 -19.66 -1.20
N GLY A 439 25.46 -20.12 -1.31
CA GLY A 439 24.74 -20.80 -0.25
C GLY A 439 23.34 -21.21 -0.67
N ILE A 440 22.55 -21.71 0.28
CA ILE A 440 21.15 -22.07 0.08
C ILE A 440 20.38 -21.91 1.39
N ILE A 441 19.19 -21.33 1.32
CA ILE A 441 18.25 -21.32 2.44
C ILE A 441 17.37 -22.55 2.32
N TYR A 442 17.29 -23.30 3.40
CA TYR A 442 16.42 -24.44 3.61
C TYR A 442 15.35 -24.08 4.63
N ALA A 443 14.11 -24.48 4.42
CA ALA A 443 13.04 -24.34 5.42
C ALA A 443 12.05 -25.50 5.35
N ASP A 444 11.65 -26.06 6.50
CA ASP A 444 10.86 -27.30 6.56
C ASP A 444 9.56 -27.23 7.35
N TRP A 445 8.68 -28.20 7.13
CA TRP A 445 7.57 -28.53 8.01
C TRP A 445 7.71 -29.95 8.54
N ARG A 446 7.28 -30.15 9.79
CA ARG A 446 7.10 -31.48 10.37
C ARG A 446 5.90 -32.20 9.79
N ALA A 447 5.91 -33.53 9.90
CA ALA A 447 4.75 -34.35 9.61
C ALA A 447 3.50 -33.85 10.37
N GLY A 448 2.37 -33.70 9.67
CA GLY A 448 1.12 -33.17 10.22
C GLY A 448 1.06 -31.63 10.36
N GLN A 449 2.17 -30.92 10.15
CA GLN A 449 2.22 -29.44 10.11
C GLN A 449 2.40 -28.91 8.69
N THR A 450 2.55 -29.80 7.70
CA THR A 450 2.72 -29.44 6.29
C THR A 450 1.49 -28.70 5.76
N ARG A 451 1.74 -27.58 5.07
CA ARG A 451 0.70 -26.79 4.40
C ARG A 451 0.96 -26.73 2.91
N VAL A 452 -0.12 -26.68 2.11
CA VAL A 452 -0.03 -26.33 0.69
C VAL A 452 0.44 -24.87 0.58
N ILE A 453 1.61 -24.64 -0.02
CA ILE A 453 2.09 -23.30 -0.37
C ILE A 453 1.46 -22.89 -1.69
N LYS A 454 0.79 -21.74 -1.72
CA LYS A 454 0.25 -21.16 -2.97
C LYS A 454 1.41 -20.60 -3.82
N PRO A 455 1.34 -20.62 -5.17
CA PRO A 455 2.40 -20.08 -6.01
C PRO A 455 2.82 -18.64 -5.68
N ARG A 456 1.87 -17.80 -5.29
CA ARG A 456 2.12 -16.41 -4.88
C ARG A 456 2.88 -16.29 -3.56
N GLU A 457 2.64 -17.21 -2.63
CA GLU A 457 3.32 -17.28 -1.34
C GLU A 457 4.78 -17.66 -1.55
N PHE A 458 5.02 -18.70 -2.36
CA PHE A 458 6.36 -19.14 -2.72
C PHE A 458 7.14 -18.03 -3.43
N SER A 459 6.53 -17.37 -4.42
CA SER A 459 7.13 -16.22 -5.12
C SER A 459 7.47 -15.05 -4.18
N SER A 460 6.76 -14.89 -3.06
CA SER A 460 7.08 -13.84 -2.08
C SER A 460 8.35 -14.18 -1.29
N LEU A 461 8.58 -15.46 -0.94
CA LEU A 461 9.82 -15.91 -0.30
C LEU A 461 11.03 -15.74 -1.22
N VAL A 462 10.86 -16.07 -2.49
CA VAL A 462 11.85 -15.86 -3.55
C VAL A 462 12.25 -14.38 -3.63
N MET A 463 11.26 -13.48 -3.62
CA MET A 463 11.50 -12.03 -3.64
C MET A 463 12.27 -11.54 -2.40
N LEU A 464 11.93 -12.04 -1.21
CA LEU A 464 12.65 -11.74 0.03
C LEU A 464 14.12 -12.19 -0.05
N ARG A 465 14.37 -13.41 -0.55
CA ARG A 465 15.72 -13.93 -0.78
C ARG A 465 16.49 -13.08 -1.79
N ASP A 466 15.88 -12.69 -2.91
CA ASP A 466 16.55 -11.87 -3.92
C ASP A 466 16.90 -10.47 -3.38
N TYR A 467 16.04 -9.92 -2.53
CA TYR A 467 16.30 -8.64 -1.88
C TYR A 467 17.45 -8.74 -0.87
N LEU A 468 17.53 -9.84 -0.10
CA LEU A 468 18.68 -10.15 0.76
C LEU A 468 19.98 -10.16 -0.05
N MET A 469 19.98 -10.76 -1.25
CA MET A 469 21.20 -10.84 -2.07
C MET A 469 21.71 -9.47 -2.55
N LYS A 470 20.85 -8.45 -2.63
CA LYS A 470 21.28 -7.08 -2.94
C LYS A 470 22.19 -6.49 -1.86
N ALA A 471 22.11 -6.98 -0.62
CA ALA A 471 22.98 -6.55 0.47
C ALA A 471 24.47 -6.80 0.21
N LEU A 472 24.79 -7.76 -0.67
CA LEU A 472 26.17 -8.09 -1.07
C LEU A 472 26.70 -7.20 -2.20
N MET A 473 25.86 -6.36 -2.82
CA MET A 473 26.26 -5.46 -3.91
C MET A 473 26.88 -4.13 -3.40
N LYS A 474 26.94 -3.93 -2.09
CA LYS A 474 27.43 -2.71 -1.44
C LYS A 474 28.89 -2.80 -1.02
#